data_AF-A0A6B2KNA3-F1
#
_entry.id   AF-A0A6B2KNA3-F1
#
_cell.length_a   1.000
_cell.length_b   1.000
_cell.length_c   1.000
_cell.angle_alpha   90.00
_cell.angle_beta   90.00
_cell.angle_gamma   90.00
#
_symmetry.space_group_name_H-M   'P 1'
#
loop_
_entity.id
_entity.type
_entity.pdbx_description
1 polymer ?
#
loop_
_entity_poly.entity_id
_entity_poly.type
_entity_poly.pdbx_seq_one_letter_code
_entity_poly.pdbx_strand_id
1 'polypeptide(L)' 'MISRMTIFGGQEVRVKTERNLSAVTGAPFWINEISIMEKGRASPAATILVYMDDETSDQLEQAHQSSQASKEIAA' A
#
# COMPACT_ATOMS: atom_id res chain seq x y z
N MET A 1 3.21 -9.28 -1.58
CA MET A 1 1.90 -8.67 -1.25
C MET A 1 1.93 -8.17 0.18
N ILE A 2 1.53 -6.92 0.44
CA ILE A 2 1.50 -6.33 1.79
C ILE A 2 0.04 -6.07 2.16
N SER A 3 -0.41 -6.52 3.33
CA SER A 3 -1.74 -6.21 3.86
C SER A 3 -1.59 -5.49 5.18
N ARG A 4 -2.26 -4.34 5.33
CA ARG A 4 -2.25 -3.50 6.54
C ARG A 4 -3.68 -3.26 6.99
N MET A 5 -3.92 -3.37 8.29
CA MET A 5 -5.19 -3.01 8.91
C MET A 5 -4.96 -1.78 9.79
N THR A 6 -5.82 -0.79 9.67
CA THR A 6 -5.79 0.45 10.45
C THR A 6 -7.19 0.83 10.88
N ILE A 7 -7.33 1.75 11.83
CA ILE A 7 -8.62 2.29 12.25
C ILE A 7 -8.67 3.77 11.84
N PHE A 8 -9.68 4.15 11.07
CA PHE A 8 -9.91 5.54 10.66
C PHE A 8 -11.34 5.95 11.01
N GLY A 9 -11.53 7.02 11.77
CA GLY A 9 -12.87 7.47 12.17
C GLY A 9 -13.69 6.43 12.96
N GLY A 10 -13.03 5.53 13.70
CA GLY A 10 -13.69 4.43 14.42
C GLY A 10 -14.08 3.23 13.56
N GLN A 11 -13.72 3.22 12.27
CA GLN A 11 -13.94 2.10 11.36
C GLN A 11 -12.65 1.34 11.13
N GLU A 12 -12.73 0.01 11.14
CA GLU A 12 -11.62 -0.84 10.73
C GLU A 12 -11.47 -0.75 9.20
N VAL A 13 -10.27 -0.45 8.73
CA VAL A 13 -9.93 -0.32 7.31
C VAL A 13 -8.80 -1.28 7.00
N ARG A 14 -9.02 -2.15 6.02
CA ARG A 14 -8.02 -3.06 5.47
C ARG A 14 -7.52 -2.49 4.14
N VAL A 15 -6.22 -2.31 4.02
CA VAL A 15 -5.54 -1.92 2.78
C VAL A 15 -4.65 -3.07 2.34
N LYS A 16 -4.91 -3.61 1.16
CA LYS A 16 -4.06 -4.61 0.52
C LYS A 16 -3.34 -3.96 -0.66
N THR A 17 -2.02 -4.01 -0.61
CA THR A 17 -1.12 -3.37 -1.56
C THR A 17 -0.33 -4.42 -2.34
N GLU A 18 -0.38 -4.35 -3.66
CA GLU A 18 0.30 -5.25 -4.57
C GLU A 18 1.05 -4.48 -5.66
N ARG A 19 2.34 -4.77 -5.84
CA ARG A 19 3.15 -4.22 -6.93
C ARG A 19 2.97 -5.10 -8.16
N ASN A 20 2.71 -4.48 -9.30
CA ASN A 20 2.55 -5.12 -10.59
C ASN A 20 3.38 -4.38 -11.67
N LEU A 21 3.50 -5.00 -12.85
CA LEU A 21 4.10 -4.40 -14.03
C LEU A 21 3.04 -4.27 -15.12
N SER A 22 2.98 -3.11 -15.77
CA SER A 22 2.08 -2.88 -16.89
C SER A 22 2.46 -3.78 -18.05
N ALA A 23 1.52 -4.61 -18.52
CA ALA A 23 1.76 -5.46 -19.68
C ALA A 23 1.94 -4.66 -20.99
N VAL A 24 1.50 -3.41 -21.02
CA VAL A 24 1.59 -2.53 -22.20
C VAL A 24 2.89 -1.72 -22.19
N THR A 25 3.27 -1.16 -21.04
CA THR A 25 4.39 -0.21 -20.94
C THR A 25 5.61 -0.76 -20.21
N GLY A 26 5.49 -1.90 -19.54
CA GLY A 26 6.54 -2.45 -18.66
C GLY A 26 6.74 -1.66 -17.36
N ALA A 27 6.05 -0.54 -17.17
CA ALA A 27 6.23 0.32 -16.00
C ALA A 27 5.64 -0.33 -14.72
N PRO A 28 6.30 -0.17 -13.56
CA PRO A 28 5.77 -0.63 -12.30
C PRO A 28 4.58 0.23 -11.86
N PHE A 29 3.59 -0.42 -11.25
CA PHE A 29 2.47 0.27 -10.59
C PHE A 29 2.02 -0.50 -9.36
N TRP A 30 1.31 0.18 -8.47
CA TRP A 30 0.77 -0.42 -7.26
C TRP A 30 -0.75 -0.45 -7.33
N ILE A 31 -1.32 -1.57 -6.90
CA ILE A 31 -2.75 -1.75 -6.69
C ILE A 31 -3.00 -1.70 -5.20
N ASN A 32 -3.82 -0.74 -4.76
CA ASN A 32 -4.29 -0.65 -3.38
C ASN A 32 -5.78 -0.99 -3.34
N GLU A 33 -6.14 -2.09 -2.70
CA GLU A 33 -7.52 -2.46 -2.40
C GLU A 33 -7.85 -2.02 -0.98
N ILE A 34 -8.81 -1.11 -0.83
CA ILE A 34 -9.23 -0.54 0.45
C ILE A 34 -10.62 -1.07 0.79
N SER A 35 -10.74 -1.89 1.83
CA SER A 35 -12.00 -2.41 2.34
C SER A 35 -12.27 -1.86 3.74
N ILE A 36 -13.46 -1.31 3.95
CA ILE A 36 -13.94 -0.97 5.29
C ILE A 36 -14.56 -2.23 5.90
N MET A 37 -14.13 -2.59 7.09
CA MET A 37 -14.65 -3.71 7.87
C MET A 37 -15.70 -3.17 8.85
N GLU A 38 -16.94 -3.63 8.72
CA GLU A 38 -18.03 -3.32 9.65
C GLU A 38 -18.61 -4.62 10.21
N LYS A 39 -18.63 -4.77 11.53
CA LYS A 39 -19.19 -5.95 12.24
C LYS A 39 -18.67 -7.29 11.70
N GLY A 40 -17.37 -7.36 11.39
CA GLY A 40 -16.71 -8.57 10.88
C GLY A 40 -16.96 -8.88 9.40
N ARG A 41 -17.62 -7.99 8.64
CA ARG A 41 -17.79 -8.11 7.19
C ARG A 41 -17.04 -6.99 6.47
N ALA A 42 -16.36 -7.36 5.38
CA ALA A 42 -15.75 -6.38 4.49
C ALA A 42 -16.81 -5.78 3.58
N SER A 43 -16.92 -4.46 3.53
CA SER A 43 -17.61 -3.75 2.46
C SER A 43 -16.85 -3.90 1.14
N PRO A 44 -17.52 -3.67 -0.01
CA PRO A 44 -16.86 -3.69 -1.31
C PRO A 44 -15.58 -2.84 -1.31
N ALA A 45 -14.49 -3.40 -1.82
CA ALA A 45 -13.19 -2.74 -1.82
C ALA A 45 -13.16 -1.62 -2.87
N ALA A 46 -12.66 -0.44 -2.51
CA ALA A 46 -12.24 0.55 -3.46
C ALA A 46 -10.84 0.20 -3.98
N THR A 47 -10.67 0.13 -5.30
CA THR A 47 -9.37 -0.16 -5.93
C THR A 47 -8.75 1.14 -6.43
N ILE A 48 -7.55 1.45 -5.95
CA ILE A 48 -6.75 2.59 -6.39
C ILE A 48 -5.51 2.07 -7.10
N LEU A 49 -5.33 2.49 -8.36
CA LEU A 49 -4.12 2.25 -9.13
C LEU A 49 -3.18 3.45 -8.98
N VAL A 50 -1.96 3.20 -8.52
CA VAL A 50 -0.93 4.22 -8.38
C VAL A 50 0.19 3.91 -9.36
N TYR A 51 0.26 4.69 -10.44
CA TYR A 51 1.38 4.70 -11.36
C TYR A 51 2.47 5.60 -10.76
N MET A 52 3.70 5.11 -10.78
CA MET A 52 4.87 5.90 -10.41
C MET A 52 5.54 6.35 -11.70
N ASP A 53 5.95 7.61 -11.79
CA ASP A 53 6.99 7.97 -12.76
C ASP A 53 8.36 7.54 -12.20
N ASP A 54 9.36 7.44 -13.07
CA ASP A 54 10.69 6.96 -12.68
C ASP A 54 11.30 7.83 -11.56
N GLU A 55 10.97 9.13 -11.50
CA GLU A 55 11.48 10.07 -10.52
C GLU A 55 10.89 9.87 -9.11
N THR A 56 9.62 9.48 -9.03
CA THR A 56 8.92 9.20 -7.76
C THR A 56 9.22 7.81 -7.22
N SER A 57 9.56 6.84 -8.08
CA SER A 57 9.86 5.45 -7.67
C SER A 57 11.09 5.38 -6.74
N ASP A 58 12.14 6.15 -7.03
CA ASP A 58 13.36 6.22 -6.21
C ASP A 58 13.09 6.78 -4.80
N GLN A 59 12.20 7.78 -4.69
CA GLN A 59 11.88 8.41 -3.41
C GLN A 59 11.10 7.48 -2.47
N LEU A 60 10.22 6.62 -3.03
CA LEU A 60 9.42 5.68 -2.25
C LEU A 60 10.22 4.45 -1.82
N GLU A 61 11.19 3.98 -2.62
CA GLU A 61 12.13 2.94 -2.18
C GLU A 61 13.03 3.45 -1.04
N GLN A 62 13.51 4.69 -1.10
CA GLN A 62 14.26 5.32 -0.01
C GLN A 62 13.41 5.51 1.27
N ALA A 63 12.13 5.90 1.13
CA ALA A 63 11.20 5.98 2.25
C ALA A 63 10.92 4.61 2.88
N HIS A 64 10.92 3.53 2.09
CA HIS A 64 10.75 2.18 2.59
C HIS A 64 11.98 1.68 3.36
N GLN A 65 13.19 1.97 2.86
CA GLN A 65 14.45 1.60 3.52
C GLN A 65 14.67 2.34 4.83
N SER A 66 14.40 3.65 4.87
CA SER A 66 14.50 4.43 6.12
C SER A 66 13.51 3.96 7.20
N SER A 67 12.33 3.46 6.79
CA SER A 67 11.35 2.86 7.71
C SER A 67 11.80 1.48 8.26
N GLN A 68 12.66 0.74 7.56
CA GLN A 68 13.28 -0.48 8.08
C GLN A 68 14.48 -0.19 9.00
N ALA A 69 15.29 0.83 8.69
CA ALA A 69 16.45 1.22 9.50
C ALA A 69 16.08 1.72 10.91
N SER A 70 14.92 2.39 11.07
CA SER A 70 14.46 2.84 12.40
C SER A 70 14.02 1.72 13.35
N LYS A 71 13.92 0.46 12.90
CA LYS A 71 13.59 -0.68 13.79
C LYS A 71 14.80 -1.29 14.50
N GLU A 72 16.03 -0.99 14.09
CA GLU A 72 17.25 -1.47 14.77
C GLU A 72 17.76 -0.51 15.85
N ILE A 73 17.39 0.78 15.80
CA ILE A 73 17.90 1.80 16.74
C ILE A 73 17.08 1.84 18.06
N ALA A 74 15.92 1.17 18.10
CA ALA A 74 15.05 1.07 19.28
C ALA A 74 15.12 -0.31 19.97
N ALA A 75 16.28 -0.97 19.91
CA ALA A 75 16.62 -2.13 20.73
C ALA A 75 17.33 -1.70 22.01
#